data_AF-A0A6B3EEM0-F1
#
_entry.id   AF-A0A6B3EEM0-F1
#
_cell.length_a   1.000
_cell.length_b   1.000
_cell.length_c   1.000
_cell.angle_alpha   90.00
_cell.angle_beta   90.00
_cell.angle_gamma   90.00
#
_symmetry.space_group_name_H-M   'P 1'
#
loop_
_entity.id
_entity.type
_entity.pdbx_description
1 polymer ?
#
loop_
_entity_poly.entity_id
_entity_poly.type
_entity_poly.pdbx_seq_one_letter_code
_entity_poly.pdbx_strand_id
1 'polypeptide(L)'
;AAAGAFVRQRVGHVVGVSALGRGTPFARHAGHVTASLAMDDLIAGTGVAYRALANPTFMDNLLPQAARIRDEGVYTNVVRADAAAPLVAVRDIAAAAARLLLDR
;
A
#
# COMPACT_ATOMS: atom_id res chain seq x y z
N ALA A 1 -16.58 -9.37 8.38
CA ALA A 1 -15.42 -8.84 7.64
C ALA A 1 -15.85 -8.25 6.30
N ALA A 2 -15.08 -7.31 5.74
CA ALA A 2 -15.38 -6.61 4.48
C ALA A 2 -15.55 -7.56 3.29
N ALA A 3 -14.68 -8.58 3.15
CA ALA A 3 -14.75 -9.58 2.08
C ALA A 3 -16.14 -10.23 1.96
N GLY A 4 -16.74 -10.69 3.07
CA GLY A 4 -18.09 -11.24 3.04
C GLY A 4 -19.17 -10.19 2.73
N ALA A 5 -18.93 -8.91 3.03
CA ALA A 5 -19.87 -7.84 2.69
C ALA A 5 -19.88 -7.54 1.18
N PHE A 6 -18.76 -7.67 0.48
CA PHE A 6 -18.70 -7.47 -0.97
C PHE A 6 -19.66 -8.38 -1.72
N VAL A 7 -19.72 -9.66 -1.32
CA VAL A 7 -20.65 -10.64 -1.89
C VAL A 7 -22.10 -10.30 -1.52
N ARG A 8 -22.40 -10.12 -0.22
CA ARG A 8 -23.78 -9.85 0.26
C ARG A 8 -24.38 -8.58 -0.33
N GLN A 9 -23.55 -7.55 -0.52
CA GLN A 9 -23.97 -6.25 -1.05
C GLN A 9 -23.80 -6.13 -2.57
N ARG A 10 -23.37 -7.20 -3.26
CA ARG A 10 -23.16 -7.22 -4.71
C ARG A 10 -22.29 -6.05 -5.19
N VAL A 11 -21.18 -5.80 -4.48
CA VAL A 11 -20.21 -4.76 -4.86
C VAL A 11 -19.62 -5.11 -6.22
N GLY A 12 -19.67 -4.18 -7.17
CA GLY A 12 -19.20 -4.42 -8.54
C GLY A 12 -17.68 -4.50 -8.66
N HIS A 13 -16.97 -3.59 -7.99
CA HIS A 13 -15.51 -3.53 -7.99
C HIS A 13 -14.97 -2.89 -6.72
N VAL A 14 -13.73 -3.24 -6.37
CA VAL A 14 -13.02 -2.76 -5.18
C VAL A 14 -11.61 -2.35 -5.58
N VAL A 15 -11.18 -1.18 -5.12
CA VAL A 15 -9.79 -0.76 -5.18
C VAL A 15 -9.21 -0.78 -3.76
N GLY A 16 -8.18 -1.58 -3.54
CA GLY A 16 -7.53 -1.73 -2.25
C GLY A 16 -6.23 -0.95 -2.17
N VAL A 17 -5.99 -0.24 -1.07
CA VAL A 17 -4.67 0.30 -0.74
C VAL A 17 -3.87 -0.84 -0.12
N SER A 18 -2.96 -1.43 -0.91
CA SER A 18 -2.11 -2.54 -0.50
C SER A 18 -0.63 -2.09 -0.49
N ALA A 19 0.26 -3.07 -0.39
CA ALA A 19 1.69 -2.89 -0.24
C ALA A 19 2.47 -3.54 -1.39
N LEU A 20 3.55 -2.88 -1.78
CA LEU A 20 4.59 -3.46 -2.64
C LEU A 20 5.26 -4.65 -1.94
N GLY A 21 5.61 -5.68 -2.71
CA GLY A 21 6.37 -6.82 -2.20
C GLY A 21 5.85 -8.19 -2.63
N ARG A 22 4.66 -8.25 -3.25
CA ARG A 22 4.14 -9.49 -3.86
C ARG A 22 5.14 -10.05 -4.86
N GLY A 23 5.33 -11.37 -4.83
CA GLY A 23 6.26 -12.08 -5.73
C GLY A 23 7.74 -11.95 -5.37
N THR A 24 8.09 -11.19 -4.33
CA THR A 24 9.47 -11.09 -3.86
C THR A 24 9.82 -12.21 -2.86
N PRO A 25 11.10 -12.55 -2.65
CA PRO A 25 11.52 -13.53 -1.64
C PRO A 25 11.05 -13.20 -0.20
N PHE A 26 10.78 -11.91 0.07
CA PHE A 26 10.41 -11.41 1.40
C PHE A 26 8.90 -11.36 1.63
N ALA A 27 8.05 -11.63 0.64
CA ALA A 27 6.60 -11.48 0.73
C ALA A 27 5.97 -12.21 1.94
N ARG A 28 6.58 -13.31 2.40
CA ARG A 28 6.13 -14.12 3.55
C ARG A 28 6.74 -13.72 4.90
N HIS A 29 7.68 -12.78 4.91
CA HIS A 29 8.48 -12.41 6.08
C HIS A 29 8.59 -10.89 6.25
N ALA A 30 7.58 -10.14 5.81
CA ALA A 30 7.57 -8.68 5.74
C ALA A 30 6.59 -8.03 6.74
N GLY A 31 6.25 -8.73 7.82
CA GLY A 31 5.37 -8.22 8.88
C GLY A 31 4.00 -7.80 8.34
N HIS A 32 3.63 -6.52 8.53
CA HIS A 32 2.34 -5.99 8.06
C HIS A 32 2.13 -6.15 6.55
N VAL A 33 3.19 -6.09 5.75
CA VAL A 33 3.08 -6.30 4.29
C VAL A 33 2.59 -7.72 4.00
N THR A 34 3.10 -8.74 4.69
CA THR A 34 2.63 -10.13 4.54
C THR A 34 1.13 -10.24 4.85
N ALA A 35 0.65 -9.54 5.88
CA ALA A 35 -0.77 -9.51 6.22
C ALA A 35 -1.62 -8.80 5.14
N SER A 36 -1.15 -7.65 4.62
CA SER A 36 -1.82 -6.96 3.51
C SER A 36 -1.94 -7.83 2.27
N LEU A 37 -0.87 -8.55 1.91
CA LEU A 37 -0.89 -9.47 0.76
C LEU A 37 -1.86 -10.64 0.96
N ALA A 38 -1.95 -11.19 2.18
CA ALA A 38 -2.95 -12.22 2.49
C ALA A 38 -4.38 -11.66 2.41
N MET A 39 -4.60 -10.40 2.82
CA MET A 39 -5.89 -9.75 2.70
C MET A 39 -6.28 -9.51 1.23
N ASP A 40 -5.33 -9.13 0.38
CA ASP A 40 -5.58 -9.03 -1.07
C ASP A 40 -6.08 -10.36 -1.64
N ASP A 41 -5.45 -11.49 -1.26
CA ASP A 41 -5.82 -12.83 -1.74
C ASP A 41 -7.22 -13.22 -1.26
N LEU A 42 -7.55 -12.89 0.00
CA LEU A 42 -8.89 -13.09 0.57
C LEU A 42 -9.95 -12.24 -0.13
N ILE A 43 -9.65 -10.99 -0.52
CA ILE A 43 -10.57 -10.14 -1.28
C ILE A 43 -10.75 -10.69 -2.69
N ALA A 44 -9.66 -11.00 -3.40
CA ALA A 44 -9.69 -11.58 -4.74
C ALA A 44 -10.47 -12.89 -4.77
N GLY A 45 -10.32 -13.74 -3.73
CA GLY A 45 -11.04 -14.99 -3.58
C GLY A 45 -12.57 -14.85 -3.42
N THR A 46 -13.09 -13.64 -3.17
CA THR A 46 -14.54 -13.38 -3.18
C THR A 46 -15.15 -13.32 -4.58
N GLY A 47 -14.31 -13.18 -5.62
CA GLY A 47 -14.75 -12.99 -7.00
C GLY A 47 -15.15 -11.55 -7.35
N VAL A 48 -15.04 -10.59 -6.42
CA VAL A 48 -15.23 -9.16 -6.73
C VAL A 48 -14.15 -8.68 -7.71
N ALA A 49 -14.48 -7.76 -8.62
CA ALA A 49 -13.48 -7.15 -9.49
C ALA A 49 -12.51 -6.31 -8.63
N TYR A 50 -11.36 -6.89 -8.30
CA TYR A 50 -10.42 -6.32 -7.34
C TYR A 50 -9.16 -5.79 -8.02
N ARG A 51 -8.78 -4.55 -7.69
CA ARG A 51 -7.50 -3.94 -8.07
C ARG A 51 -6.77 -3.47 -6.82
N ALA A 52 -5.61 -4.06 -6.54
CA ALA A 52 -4.75 -3.66 -5.43
C ALA A 52 -3.71 -2.62 -5.89
N LEU A 53 -3.63 -1.50 -5.19
CA LEU A 53 -2.54 -0.54 -5.34
C LEU A 53 -1.32 -1.06 -4.57
N ALA A 54 -0.27 -1.46 -5.27
CA ALA A 54 0.97 -1.96 -4.68
C ALA A 54 1.86 -0.79 -4.23
N ASN A 55 1.51 -0.15 -3.12
CA ASN A 55 2.19 1.08 -2.71
C ASN A 55 3.54 0.79 -2.02
N PRO A 56 4.58 1.59 -2.28
CA PRO A 56 5.78 1.60 -1.45
C PRO A 56 5.51 2.37 -0.14
N THR A 57 6.55 2.70 0.63
CA THR A 57 6.39 3.53 1.84
C THR A 57 5.88 4.94 1.49
N PHE A 58 5.09 5.53 2.39
CA PHE A 58 4.44 6.82 2.15
C PHE A 58 5.38 7.94 2.57
N MET A 59 5.38 9.06 1.83
CA MET A 59 6.17 10.25 2.19
C MET A 59 5.81 10.77 3.58
N ASP A 60 4.53 10.64 3.98
CA ASP A 60 4.00 11.04 5.29
C ASP A 60 4.68 10.31 6.46
N ASN A 61 5.25 9.11 6.25
CA ASN A 61 6.01 8.40 7.27
C ASN A 61 7.30 9.14 7.69
N LEU A 62 7.72 10.15 6.93
CA LEU A 62 8.88 10.99 7.23
C LEU A 62 8.56 12.18 8.14
N LEU A 63 7.28 12.49 8.36
CA LEU A 63 6.85 13.62 9.19
C LEU A 63 7.48 13.62 10.61
N PRO A 64 7.62 12.47 11.30
CA PRO A 64 8.30 12.44 12.60
C PRO A 64 9.77 12.89 12.56
N GLN A 65 10.43 12.84 11.41
CA GLN A 65 11.82 13.27 11.23
C GLN A 65 11.94 14.69 10.64
N ALA A 66 10.83 15.35 10.27
CA ALA A 66 10.87 16.61 9.55
C ALA A 66 11.64 17.72 10.28
N ALA A 67 11.49 17.82 11.60
CA ALA A 67 12.25 18.81 12.39
C ALA A 67 13.75 18.54 12.36
N ARG A 68 14.18 17.28 12.53
CA ARG A 68 15.60 16.91 12.48
C ARG A 68 16.21 17.14 11.10
N ILE A 69 15.47 16.84 10.04
CA ILE A 69 15.91 17.10 8.67
C ILE A 69 16.12 18.60 8.46
N ARG A 70 15.16 19.43 8.89
CA ARG A 70 15.22 20.89 8.72
C ARG A 70 16.30 21.55 9.59
N ASP A 71 16.36 21.18 10.86
CA ASP A 71 17.13 21.89 11.88
C ASP A 71 18.56 21.34 12.03
N GLU A 72 18.76 20.04 11.78
CA GLU A 72 20.05 19.36 11.94
C GLU A 72 20.64 18.86 10.61
N GLY A 73 19.85 18.83 9.53
CA GLY A 73 20.28 18.24 8.25
C GLY A 73 20.43 16.72 8.31
N VAL A 74 19.80 16.05 9.29
CA VAL A 74 19.96 14.62 9.56
C VAL A 74 18.69 13.84 9.21
N TYR A 75 18.86 12.76 8.44
CA TYR A 75 17.84 11.75 8.18
C TYR A 75 18.36 10.38 8.61
N THR A 76 17.56 9.63 9.38
CA THR A 76 17.92 8.30 9.88
C THR A 76 16.99 7.23 9.33
N ASN A 77 17.56 6.10 8.92
CA ASN A 77 16.83 4.94 8.45
C ASN A 77 17.65 3.66 8.69
N VAL A 78 16.97 2.51 8.72
CA VAL A 78 17.58 1.17 8.73
C VAL A 78 17.99 0.69 7.34
N VAL A 79 17.51 1.36 6.29
CA VAL A 79 17.86 1.09 4.89
C VAL A 79 19.22 1.71 4.57
N ARG A 80 20.02 1.03 3.76
CA ARG A 80 21.31 1.56 3.28
C ARG A 80 21.12 2.87 2.53
N ALA A 81 22.04 3.81 2.71
CA ALA A 81 21.98 5.14 2.11
C ALA A 81 22.03 5.12 0.56
N ASP A 82 22.61 4.08 -0.04
CA ASP A 82 22.74 3.90 -1.48
C ASP A 82 21.62 3.03 -2.10
N ALA A 83 20.70 2.51 -1.29
CA ALA A 83 19.61 1.68 -1.79
C ALA A 83 18.49 2.52 -2.41
N ALA A 84 17.98 2.08 -3.56
CA ALA A 84 16.76 2.64 -4.13
C ALA A 84 15.55 2.29 -3.26
N ALA A 85 15.01 3.28 -2.55
CA ALA A 85 13.86 3.15 -1.67
C ALA A 85 12.74 4.09 -2.16
N PRO A 86 11.87 3.63 -3.09
CA PRO A 86 10.81 4.47 -3.63
C PRO A 86 9.84 4.91 -2.52
N LEU A 87 9.33 6.13 -2.65
CA LEU A 87 8.29 6.71 -1.80
C LEU A 87 7.08 7.09 -2.66
N VAL A 88 5.90 7.13 -2.06
CA VAL A 88 4.68 7.65 -2.72
C VAL A 88 3.99 8.68 -1.84
N ALA A 89 3.46 9.76 -2.44
CA ALA A 89 2.63 10.71 -1.71
C ALA A 89 1.21 10.16 -1.56
N VAL A 90 0.58 10.31 -0.40
CA VAL A 90 -0.80 9.84 -0.17
C VAL A 90 -1.79 10.45 -1.17
N ARG A 91 -1.57 11.69 -1.62
CA ARG A 91 -2.39 12.33 -2.67
C ARG A 91 -2.37 11.57 -4.00
N ASP A 92 -1.23 10.98 -4.35
CA ASP A 92 -1.07 10.25 -5.62
C ASP A 92 -1.72 8.87 -5.52
N ILE A 93 -1.66 8.23 -4.34
CA ILE A 93 -2.43 7.02 -4.04
C ILE A 93 -3.93 7.30 -4.20
N ALA A 94 -4.42 8.39 -3.61
CA ALA A 94 -5.83 8.78 -3.69
C ALA A 94 -6.26 9.07 -5.13
N ALA A 95 -5.44 9.80 -5.90
CA ALA A 95 -5.71 10.07 -7.31
C ALA A 95 -5.74 8.79 -8.15
N ALA A 96 -4.80 7.86 -7.93
CA ALA A 96 -4.78 6.56 -8.60
C ALA A 96 -6.00 5.71 -8.23
N ALA A 97 -6.36 5.66 -6.94
CA ALA A 97 -7.55 4.94 -6.47
C ALA A 97 -8.83 5.48 -7.11
N ALA A 98 -9.01 6.80 -7.11
CA ALA A 98 -10.17 7.44 -7.71
C ALA A 98 -10.27 7.14 -9.22
N ARG A 99 -9.14 7.22 -9.95
CA ARG A 99 -9.10 6.85 -11.37
C ARG A 99 -9.51 5.40 -11.59
N LEU A 100 -8.96 4.45 -10.83
CA LEU A 100 -9.33 3.03 -10.94
C LEU A 100 -10.77 2.74 -10.50
N LEU A 101 -11.36 3.56 -9.64
CA LEU A 101 -12.78 3.43 -9.28
C LEU A 101 -13.71 3.95 -10.38
N LEU A 102 -13.27 4.93 -11.16
CA LEU A 102 -14.03 5.52 -12.28
C LEU A 102 -13.81 4.78 -13.60
N ASP A 103 -12.68 4.10 -13.75
CA ASP A 103 -12.33 3.23 -14.88
C ASP A 103 -13.22 1.99 -14.86
N ARG A 104 -14.22 1.95 -15.74
CA ARG A 104 -15.21 0.87 -15.85
C ARG A 104 -14.80 -0.18 -16.85
#